data_AF-A0A2G5XFB7-F1
#
_entry.id   AF-A0A2G5XFB7-F1
#
_cell.length_a   1.000
_cell.length_b   1.000
_cell.length_c   1.000
_cell.angle_alpha   90.00
_cell.angle_beta   90.00
_cell.angle_gamma   90.00
#
_symmetry.space_group_name_H-M   'P 1'
#
loop_
_entity.id
_entity.type
_entity.pdbx_description
1 polymer ?
#
loop_
_entity_poly.entity_id
_entity_poly.type
_entity_poly.pdbx_seq_one_letter_code
_entity_poly.pdbx_strand_id
1 'polypeptide(L)'
;MKRIKKIDEWRELLEGSNTQPFLLFKSSMTSISSLAAKKELDGLRTELPIYIVITQISKKLSATIESDLGVPHEVPQLLIVKDKRGIWQATHYQIKEQILVDAIKEYV
;
A
#
# COMPACT_ATOMS: atom_id res chain seq x y z
N MET A 1 -8.24 -3.85 -6.93
CA MET A 1 -7.89 -2.85 -5.90
C MET A 1 -9.14 -2.24 -5.27
N LYS A 2 -9.19 -2.04 -3.95
CA LYS A 2 -10.28 -1.36 -3.24
C LYS A 2 -9.77 -0.05 -2.61
N ARG A 3 -10.48 1.06 -2.80
CA ARG A 3 -10.11 2.32 -2.16
C ARG A 3 -10.62 2.38 -0.73
N ILE A 4 -9.74 2.75 0.21
CA ILE A 4 -10.11 3.11 1.58
C ILE A 4 -10.04 4.62 1.76
N LYS A 5 -10.94 5.17 2.59
CA LYS A 5 -11.14 6.61 2.74
C LYS A 5 -11.18 7.05 4.20
N LYS A 6 -11.59 6.16 5.11
CA LYS A 6 -11.79 6.42 6.54
C LYS A 6 -10.75 5.71 7.40
N ILE A 7 -10.52 6.25 8.59
CA ILE A 7 -9.61 5.66 9.59
C ILE A 7 -10.16 4.32 10.09
N ASP A 8 -11.47 4.19 10.28
CA ASP A 8 -12.08 2.94 10.75
C ASP A 8 -11.84 1.78 9.77
N GLU A 9 -11.98 2.03 8.47
CA GLU A 9 -11.66 1.04 7.42
C GLU A 9 -10.18 0.60 7.52
N TRP A 10 -9.26 1.53 7.81
CA TRP A 10 -7.85 1.21 8.01
C TRP A 10 -7.62 0.39 9.27
N ARG A 11 -8.27 0.72 10.39
CA ARG A 11 -8.15 -0.02 11.65
C ARG A 11 -8.63 -1.46 11.49
N GLU A 12 -9.77 -1.67 10.82
CA GLU A 12 -10.27 -3.01 10.52
C GLU A 12 -9.28 -3.84 9.69
N LEU A 13 -8.69 -3.23 8.65
CA LEU A 13 -7.67 -3.89 7.83
C LEU A 13 -6.41 -4.21 8.63
N LEU A 14 -5.93 -3.25 9.42
CA LEU A 14 -4.74 -3.43 10.22
C LEU A 14 -4.92 -4.56 11.24
N GLU A 15 -6.07 -4.63 11.92
CA GLU A 15 -6.40 -5.73 12.82
C GLU A 15 -6.46 -7.09 12.10
N GLY A 16 -7.05 -7.13 10.90
CA GLY A 16 -7.13 -8.32 10.06
C GLY A 16 -5.78 -8.80 9.48
N SER A 17 -4.74 -7.97 9.48
CA SER A 17 -3.44 -8.27 8.88
C SER A 17 -2.65 -9.42 9.52
N ASN A 18 -3.04 -9.84 10.73
CA ASN A 18 -2.48 -11.04 11.38
C ASN A 18 -2.92 -12.33 10.68
N THR A 19 -4.09 -12.32 10.05
CA THR A 19 -4.67 -13.49 9.38
C THR A 19 -4.53 -13.39 7.87
N GLN A 20 -4.72 -12.20 7.31
CA GLN A 20 -4.62 -11.96 5.88
C GLN A 20 -3.71 -10.75 5.60
N PRO A 21 -2.47 -11.00 5.16
CA PRO A 21 -1.59 -9.96 4.65
C PRO A 21 -2.22 -9.24 3.45
N PHE A 22 -1.84 -7.98 3.25
CA PHE A 22 -2.38 -7.19 2.14
C PHE A 22 -1.38 -6.16 1.61
N LEU A 23 -1.66 -5.64 0.41
CA LEU A 23 -0.89 -4.56 -0.19
C LEU A 23 -1.59 -3.22 0.05
N LEU A 24 -0.86 -2.23 0.53
CA LEU A 24 -1.35 -0.86 0.72
C LEU A 24 -0.62 0.10 -0.20
N PHE A 25 -1.35 0.67 -1.17
CA PHE A 25 -0.84 1.63 -2.13
C PHE A 25 -1.26 3.05 -1.77
N LYS A 26 -0.30 3.91 -1.40
CA LYS A 26 -0.49 5.35 -1.23
C LYS A 26 -0.17 6.04 -2.56
N SER A 27 -1.17 6.70 -3.13
CA SER A 27 -1.11 7.26 -4.48
C SER A 27 -1.52 8.73 -4.50
N SER A 28 -1.03 9.45 -5.50
CA SER A 28 -1.45 10.82 -5.85
C SER A 28 -2.07 10.86 -7.25
N MET A 29 -3.18 11.59 -7.39
CA MET A 29 -3.89 11.76 -8.67
C MET A 29 -3.15 12.67 -9.65
N THR A 30 -2.19 13.48 -9.16
CA THR A 30 -1.48 14.48 -10.00
C THR A 30 -0.03 14.09 -10.25
N SER A 31 0.41 12.94 -9.78
CA SER A 31 1.80 12.48 -9.90
C SER A 31 1.96 11.47 -11.04
N ILE A 32 2.87 11.76 -11.97
CA ILE A 32 3.20 10.86 -13.09
C ILE A 32 3.76 9.53 -12.57
N SER A 33 4.60 9.56 -11.53
CA SER A 33 5.14 8.33 -10.93
C SER A 33 4.01 7.51 -10.27
N SER A 34 3.00 8.16 -9.68
CA SER A 34 1.82 7.45 -9.16
C SER A 34 0.99 6.79 -10.26
N LEU A 35 0.86 7.42 -11.43
CA LEU A 35 0.21 6.82 -12.60
C LEU A 35 0.99 5.60 -13.10
N ALA A 36 2.32 5.70 -13.19
CA ALA A 36 3.18 4.58 -13.58
C ALA A 36 3.08 3.41 -12.60
N ALA A 37 3.22 3.67 -11.30
CA ALA A 37 3.09 2.65 -10.25
C ALA A 37 1.71 1.98 -10.25
N LYS A 38 0.64 2.73 -10.55
CA LYS A 38 -0.70 2.14 -10.69
C LYS A 38 -0.77 1.14 -11.85
N LYS A 39 -0.15 1.43 -13.00
CA LYS A 39 -0.13 0.52 -14.15
C LYS A 39 0.57 -0.81 -13.81
N GLU A 40 1.68 -0.74 -13.08
CA GLU A 40 2.40 -1.92 -12.59
C GLU A 40 1.50 -2.75 -11.64
N LEU A 41 0.76 -2.10 -10.74
CA LEU A 41 -0.20 -2.76 -9.84
C LEU A 41 -1.44 -3.31 -10.55
N ASP A 42 -1.88 -2.70 -11.65
CA ASP A 42 -2.99 -3.21 -12.47
C ASP A 42 -2.56 -4.50 -13.21
N GLY A 43 -1.27 -4.65 -13.55
CA GLY A 43 -0.70 -5.86 -14.16
C GLY A 43 -0.44 -7.00 -13.18
N LEU A 44 -0.11 -6.65 -11.93
CA LEU A 44 0.27 -7.60 -10.88
C LEU A 44 -0.78 -8.70 -10.66
N ARG A 45 -0.33 -9.95 -10.79
CA ARG A 45 -1.11 -11.14 -10.43
C ARG A 45 -0.76 -11.60 -9.02
N THR A 46 -1.68 -11.40 -8.09
CA THR A 46 -1.53 -11.82 -6.69
C THR A 46 -2.89 -12.16 -6.08
N GLU A 47 -2.89 -13.06 -5.09
CA GLU A 47 -4.06 -13.37 -4.28
C GLU A 47 -4.26 -12.36 -3.14
N LEU A 48 -3.25 -11.53 -2.85
CA LEU A 48 -3.33 -10.54 -1.79
C LEU A 48 -4.28 -9.41 -2.17
N PRO A 49 -5.19 -9.01 -1.26
CA PRO A 49 -6.02 -7.86 -1.50
C PRO A 49 -5.16 -6.60 -1.57
N ILE A 50 -5.48 -5.75 -2.53
CA ILE A 50 -4.76 -4.49 -2.75
C ILE A 50 -5.69 -3.33 -2.39
N TYR A 51 -5.27 -2.52 -1.42
CA TYR A 51 -5.98 -1.33 -0.98
C TYR A 51 -5.27 -0.06 -1.43
N ILE A 52 -6.03 0.97 -1.80
CA ILE A 52 -5.48 2.25 -2.25
C ILE A 52 -5.95 3.41 -1.37
N VAL A 53 -5.03 4.29 -1.02
CA VAL A 53 -5.27 5.58 -0.35
C VAL A 53 -4.83 6.69 -1.29
N ILE A 54 -5.74 7.64 -1.56
CA ILE A 54 -5.41 8.84 -2.32
C ILE A 54 -5.02 9.94 -1.32
N THR A 55 -3.73 10.22 -1.22
CA THR A 55 -3.14 10.96 -0.10
C THR A 55 -3.58 12.42 -0.05
N GLN A 56 -3.79 13.04 -1.22
CA GLN A 56 -4.23 14.43 -1.35
C GLN A 56 -5.60 14.71 -0.72
N ILE A 57 -6.51 13.73 -0.79
CA ILE A 57 -7.89 13.85 -0.29
C ILE A 57 -8.14 13.03 0.98
N SER A 58 -7.14 12.26 1.43
CA SER A 58 -7.19 11.44 2.64
C SER A 58 -5.98 11.71 3.55
N LYS A 59 -5.60 12.99 3.72
CA LYS A 59 -4.41 13.41 4.48
C LYS A 59 -4.36 12.84 5.90
N LYS A 60 -5.48 12.94 6.64
CA LYS A 60 -5.58 12.40 8.01
C LYS A 60 -5.33 10.90 8.05
N LEU A 61 -6.00 10.15 7.16
CA LEU A 61 -5.79 8.70 7.04
C LEU A 61 -4.33 8.38 6.65
N SER A 62 -3.74 9.12 5.72
CA SER A 62 -2.34 8.95 5.31
C SER A 62 -1.38 9.11 6.48
N ALA A 63 -1.58 10.13 7.33
CA ALA A 63 -0.78 10.37 8.52
C ALA A 63 -1.01 9.29 9.60
N THR A 64 -2.25 8.81 9.76
CA THR A 64 -2.56 7.70 10.68
C THR A 64 -1.82 6.42 10.27
N ILE A 65 -1.82 6.06 8.97
CA ILE A 65 -1.07 4.90 8.46
C ILE A 65 0.43 5.03 8.76
N GLU A 66 1.01 6.21 8.55
CA GLU A 66 2.42 6.46 8.85
C GLU A 66 2.72 6.27 10.34
N SER A 67 1.90 6.86 11.20
CA SER A 67 2.05 6.73 12.65
C SER A 67 1.88 5.30 13.15
N ASP A 68 0.90 4.56 12.60
CA ASP A 68 0.59 3.19 13.04
C ASP A 68 1.66 2.20 12.60
N LEU A 69 2.21 2.37 11.39
CA LEU A 69 3.22 1.45 10.84
C LEU A 69 4.65 1.87 11.19
N GLY A 70 4.86 3.11 11.63
CA GLY A 70 6.20 3.68 11.83
C GLY A 70 6.99 3.83 10.52
N VAL A 71 6.30 3.86 9.37
CA VAL A 71 6.92 3.98 8.05
C VAL A 71 6.68 5.40 7.50
N PRO A 72 7.75 6.18 7.21
CA PRO A 72 7.61 7.53 6.70
C PRO A 72 6.73 7.62 5.45
N HIS A 73 5.98 8.71 5.36
CA HIS A 73 5.13 8.94 4.20
C HIS A 73 5.93 9.18 2.92
N GLU A 74 5.66 8.37 1.89
CA GLU A 74 6.15 8.55 0.53
C GLU A 74 4.98 8.49 -0.49
N VAL A 75 5.15 9.09 -1.67
CA VAL A 75 4.16 9.03 -2.77
C VAL A 75 4.85 9.01 -4.15
N PRO A 76 4.58 8.01 -5.00
CA PRO A 76 3.82 6.79 -4.70
C PRO A 76 4.58 5.87 -3.75
N GLN A 77 3.86 5.15 -2.91
CA GLN A 77 4.41 4.19 -1.96
C GLN A 77 3.51 2.95 -1.93
N LEU A 78 4.11 1.77 -2.01
CA LEU A 78 3.46 0.49 -1.83
C LEU A 78 4.07 -0.20 -0.61
N LEU A 79 3.22 -0.72 0.26
CA LEU A 79 3.60 -1.45 1.47
C LEU A 79 3.01 -2.85 1.43
N ILE A 80 3.78 -3.85 1.88
CA ILE A 80 3.23 -5.14 2.32
C ILE A 80 2.93 -5.01 3.80
N VAL A 81 1.67 -5.22 4.18
CA VAL A 81 1.21 -5.15 5.57
C VAL A 81 0.87 -6.55 6.07
N LYS A 82 1.53 -6.97 7.16
CA LYS A 82 1.37 -8.27 7.82
C LYS A 82 1.67 -8.10 9.31
N ASP A 83 0.91 -8.77 10.16
CA ASP A 83 1.08 -8.72 11.62
C ASP A 83 1.15 -7.29 12.18
N LYS A 84 0.25 -6.42 11.70
CA LYS A 84 0.15 -4.98 12.03
C LYS A 84 1.39 -4.16 11.69
N ARG A 85 2.29 -4.66 10.82
CA ARG A 85 3.54 -4.00 10.45
C ARG A 85 3.65 -3.84 8.94
N GLY A 86 4.26 -2.74 8.51
CA GLY A 86 4.71 -2.57 7.13
C GLY A 86 6.04 -3.29 6.95
N ILE A 87 5.99 -4.57 6.57
CA ILE A 87 7.17 -5.46 6.56
C ILE A 87 8.07 -5.25 5.35
N TRP A 88 7.55 -4.59 4.31
CA TRP A 88 8.30 -4.25 3.11
C TRP A 88 7.71 -3.03 2.43
N GLN A 89 8.54 -2.26 1.70
CA GLN A 89 8.08 -1.13 0.90
C GLN A 89 8.81 -0.98 -0.44
N ALA A 90 8.11 -0.41 -1.42
CA ALA A 90 8.70 0.19 -2.61
C ALA A 90 8.06 1.56 -2.89
N THR A 91 8.85 2.48 -3.43
CA THR A 91 8.39 3.84 -3.76
C THR A 91 8.75 4.22 -5.19
N HIS A 92 8.05 5.21 -5.75
CA HIS A 92 8.38 5.78 -7.07
C HIS A 92 8.59 4.71 -8.14
N TYR A 93 9.76 4.70 -8.78
CA TYR A 93 10.13 3.79 -9.88
C TYR A 93 10.58 2.39 -9.41
N GLN A 94 10.61 2.14 -8.10
CA GLN A 94 10.87 0.82 -7.53
C GLN A 94 9.59 -0.04 -7.47
N ILE A 95 8.42 0.57 -7.66
CA ILE A 95 7.15 -0.16 -7.78
C ILE A 95 7.12 -0.73 -9.21
N LYS A 96 7.56 -1.98 -9.38
CA LYS A 96 7.54 -2.72 -10.64
C LYS A 96 7.04 -4.13 -10.41
N GLU A 97 6.21 -4.65 -11.31
CA GLU A 97 5.54 -5.95 -11.15
C GLU A 97 6.50 -7.06 -10.69
N GLN A 98 7.65 -7.23 -11.35
CA GLN A 98 8.64 -8.26 -10.99
C GLN A 98 9.15 -8.12 -9.54
N ILE A 99 9.48 -6.89 -9.12
CA ILE A 99 9.94 -6.61 -7.75
C ILE A 99 8.83 -6.96 -6.74
N LEU A 100 7.57 -6.67 -7.08
CA LEU A 100 6.44 -6.97 -6.22
C LEU A 100 6.20 -8.48 -6.09
N VAL A 101 6.29 -9.22 -7.20
CA VAL A 101 6.15 -10.68 -7.20
C VAL A 101 7.22 -11.32 -6.32
N ASP A 102 8.47 -10.87 -6.42
CA ASP A 102 9.57 -11.40 -5.63
C ASP A 102 9.40 -11.05 -4.14
N ALA A 103 9.03 -9.81 -3.82
CA ALA A 103 8.75 -9.39 -2.45
C ALA A 103 7.58 -10.17 -1.82
N ILE A 104 6.49 -10.41 -2.57
CA ILE A 104 5.36 -11.20 -2.06
C ILE A 104 5.81 -12.63 -1.71
N LYS A 105 6.63 -13.26 -2.54
CA LYS A 105 7.15 -14.62 -2.27
C LYS A 105 8.08 -14.68 -1.06
N GLU A 106 8.87 -13.62 -0.84
CA GLU A 106 9.86 -13.58 0.23
C GLU A 106 9.23 -13.28 1.61
N TYR A 107 8.24 -12.38 1.64
CA TYR A 107 7.75 -11.80 2.89
C TYR A 107 6.39 -12.34 3.36
N VAL A 108 5.59 -12.93 2.46
CA VAL A 108 4.21 -13.35 2.74
C VAL A 108 4.10 -14.86 2.80
#